data_AF-A0A2V5RQF9-F1
#
_entry.id   AF-A0A2V5RQF9-F1
#
_cell.length_a   1.000
_cell.length_b   1.000
_cell.length_c   1.000
_cell.angle_alpha   90.00
_cell.angle_beta   90.00
_cell.angle_gamma   90.00
#
_symmetry.space_group_name_H-M   'P 1'
#
loop_
_entity.id
_entity.type
_entity.pdbx_description
1 polymer ?
#
loop_
_entity_poly.entity_id
_entity_poly.type
_entity_poly.pdbx_seq_one_letter_code
_entity_poly.pdbx_strand_id
1 'polypeptide(L)'
;MAIRSFFSAPAFSTCIGDFIRRILVGVLIATILFAGIQLRRWIGDTTRHVRYQHDIVNGFYWGSEVLKQAHRLSPDERSANSWTGFCRGYLALYDRVKDKAYEQEYGLDYAPLRLLVMAIWAKEVRDGFPWVDKDHPKLVNPLLKINFICELVSALAIFLLVRECLRRSRPTQSSLLNRLPQQHRGWICGLAAASAAWLEPSMILDAHGWPQWDVWILPFYLFAALAALKNRWFWCGCLLAVGAMLKGQLLFVAPFFLFWSLWQKGWISALRILAGFVGTTALIVSPWLLRTPAAGIAVATVAGISSLVVLRYKLPHGAELLAGMIGCAVFVIGAFTGGSFAWLQVGFIYGTEHYPYLFISSCYNLPSLLSKVGWSLKDSFLSAHLGSLHLHITLQWTLRLLYLVALALCARGLARHLRDRDPRVLIAIAAPWLLMFALLGQMHERYLMWGAVVSAVALGVSVRLSIIHFILSAASTAMIVHVMLTDKKLEATLPTIDVLKHLRPYGSIVVLACVAIYLWETISTRIPAFRHGELRSGATPSLSLAPEPEEA
;
A
#
# COMPACT_ATOMS: atom_id res chain seq x y z
N MET A 1 -39.16 -20.56 -61.45
CA MET A 1 -39.78 -20.64 -60.11
C MET A 1 -38.66 -20.50 -59.09
N ALA A 2 -38.28 -19.26 -58.78
CA ALA A 2 -37.19 -18.88 -57.90
C ALA A 2 -37.79 -18.02 -56.80
N ILE A 3 -37.54 -18.37 -55.53
CA ILE A 3 -37.49 -17.53 -54.31
C ILE A 3 -37.19 -18.52 -53.16
N ARG A 4 -35.90 -18.78 -52.93
CA ARG A 4 -35.38 -19.39 -51.69
C ARG A 4 -33.91 -18.97 -51.55
N SER A 5 -33.66 -17.68 -51.33
CA SER A 5 -32.32 -17.20 -50.96
C SER A 5 -32.34 -15.75 -50.43
N PHE A 6 -33.08 -15.46 -49.36
CA PHE A 6 -32.98 -14.16 -48.68
C PHE A 6 -33.24 -14.29 -47.17
N PHE A 7 -32.54 -15.21 -46.50
CA PHE A 7 -32.43 -15.22 -45.04
C PHE A 7 -31.00 -15.58 -44.62
N SER A 8 -30.07 -14.68 -44.93
CA SER A 8 -28.73 -14.64 -44.34
C SER A 8 -28.53 -13.27 -43.69
N ALA A 9 -29.19 -13.05 -42.54
CA ALA A 9 -28.93 -11.91 -41.68
C ALA A 9 -28.70 -12.29 -40.20
N PRO A 10 -27.61 -13.01 -39.84
CA PRO A 10 -27.16 -13.10 -38.45
C PRO A 10 -26.24 -11.94 -38.03
N ALA A 11 -25.65 -11.18 -38.96
CA ALA A 11 -24.59 -10.21 -38.65
C ALA A 11 -25.07 -8.87 -38.04
N PHE A 12 -26.29 -8.42 -38.37
CA PHE A 12 -26.81 -7.12 -37.90
C PHE A 12 -27.30 -7.17 -36.44
N SER A 13 -27.90 -8.29 -36.03
CA SER A 13 -28.38 -8.54 -34.66
C SER A 13 -27.24 -8.57 -33.63
N THR A 14 -26.11 -9.20 -33.98
CA THR A 14 -24.93 -9.28 -33.10
C THR A 14 -24.25 -7.93 -32.88
N CYS A 15 -24.25 -7.05 -33.89
CA CYS A 15 -23.63 -5.72 -33.80
C CYS A 15 -24.42 -4.79 -32.86
N ILE A 16 -25.75 -4.81 -32.94
CA ILE A 16 -26.63 -4.04 -32.04
C ILE A 16 -26.51 -4.55 -30.60
N GLY A 17 -26.48 -5.88 -30.40
CA GLY A 17 -26.29 -6.48 -29.07
C GLY A 17 -24.96 -6.11 -28.41
N ASP A 18 -23.87 -6.12 -29.17
CA ASP A 18 -22.55 -5.71 -28.67
C ASP A 18 -22.47 -4.22 -28.33
N PHE A 19 -23.13 -3.37 -29.12
CA PHE A 19 -23.24 -1.94 -28.87
C PHE A 19 -24.04 -1.65 -27.58
N ILE A 20 -25.22 -2.26 -27.42
CA ILE A 20 -26.05 -2.13 -26.21
C ILE A 20 -25.27 -2.61 -24.98
N ARG A 21 -24.57 -3.74 -25.06
CA ARG A 21 -23.74 -4.24 -23.96
C ARG A 21 -22.65 -3.24 -23.55
N ARG A 22 -21.96 -2.62 -24.51
CA ARG A 22 -20.93 -1.60 -24.23
C ARG A 22 -21.53 -0.36 -23.56
N ILE A 23 -22.70 0.08 -24.01
CA ILE A 23 -23.43 1.17 -23.36
C ILE A 23 -23.79 0.81 -21.92
N LEU A 24 -24.38 -0.37 -21.68
CA LEU A 24 -24.76 -0.80 -20.33
C LEU A 24 -23.55 -0.88 -19.38
N VAL A 25 -22.41 -1.40 -19.86
CA VAL A 25 -21.16 -1.42 -19.08
C VAL A 25 -20.66 0.01 -18.83
N GLY A 26 -20.71 0.88 -19.83
CA GLY A 26 -20.34 2.29 -19.69
C GLY A 26 -21.21 3.02 -18.66
N VAL A 27 -22.52 2.80 -18.70
CA VAL A 27 -23.48 3.35 -17.74
C VAL A 27 -23.20 2.82 -16.34
N LEU A 28 -22.98 1.51 -16.17
CA LEU A 28 -22.65 0.92 -14.86
C LEU A 28 -21.38 1.53 -14.27
N ILE A 29 -20.31 1.67 -15.07
CA ILE A 29 -19.06 2.29 -14.64
C ILE A 29 -19.29 3.74 -14.22
N ALA A 30 -20.04 4.50 -15.03
CA ALA A 30 -20.41 5.87 -14.70
C ALA A 30 -21.21 5.96 -13.40
N THR A 31 -22.22 5.11 -13.21
CA THR A 31 -23.03 5.05 -11.99
C THR A 31 -22.16 4.77 -10.76
N ILE A 32 -21.25 3.80 -10.82
CA ILE A 32 -20.36 3.47 -9.70
C ILE A 32 -19.40 4.63 -9.39
N LEU A 33 -18.86 5.28 -10.44
CA LEU A 33 -17.98 6.43 -10.28
C LEU A 33 -18.73 7.59 -9.59
N PHE A 34 -19.90 7.96 -10.12
CA PHE A 34 -20.72 9.05 -9.56
C PHE A 34 -21.24 8.73 -8.16
N ALA A 35 -21.67 7.50 -7.90
CA ALA A 35 -22.08 7.06 -6.58
C ALA A 35 -20.94 7.21 -5.56
N GLY A 36 -19.71 6.80 -5.92
CA GLY A 36 -18.56 6.97 -5.03
C GLY A 36 -18.14 8.43 -4.84
N ILE A 37 -18.32 9.31 -5.84
CA ILE A 37 -18.12 10.76 -5.69
C ILE A 37 -19.14 11.33 -4.70
N GLN A 38 -20.43 11.00 -4.88
CA GLN A 38 -21.49 11.50 -4.01
C GLN A 38 -21.37 10.96 -2.59
N LEU A 39 -20.97 9.69 -2.43
CA LEU A 39 -20.77 9.08 -1.12
C LEU A 39 -19.68 9.80 -0.32
N ARG A 40 -18.56 10.18 -0.96
CA ARG A 40 -17.48 10.94 -0.29
C ARG A 40 -17.93 12.33 0.14
N ARG A 41 -18.68 13.02 -0.72
CA ARG A 41 -19.29 14.32 -0.39
C ARG A 41 -20.25 14.19 0.78
N TRP A 42 -21.18 13.24 0.70
CA TRP A 42 -22.16 12.97 1.74
C TRP A 42 -21.51 12.60 3.07
N ILE A 43 -20.49 11.73 3.06
CA ILE A 43 -19.70 11.41 4.26
C ILE A 43 -19.03 12.65 4.82
N GLY A 44 -18.37 13.45 3.97
CA GLY A 44 -17.74 14.70 4.38
C GLY A 44 -18.74 15.62 5.09
N ASP A 45 -19.92 15.84 4.53
CA ASP A 45 -20.91 16.74 5.10
C ASP A 45 -21.55 16.17 6.38
N THR A 46 -21.95 14.91 6.37
CA THR A 46 -22.68 14.25 7.47
C THR A 46 -21.81 14.05 8.70
N THR A 47 -20.53 13.74 8.51
CA THR A 47 -19.60 13.47 9.62
C THR A 47 -18.98 14.73 10.21
N ARG A 48 -19.34 15.93 9.73
CA ARG A 48 -18.73 17.20 10.18
C ARG A 48 -18.76 17.39 11.70
N HIS A 49 -19.82 16.92 12.38
CA HIS A 49 -19.99 17.04 13.83
C HIS A 49 -19.12 16.08 14.64
N VAL A 50 -18.74 14.94 14.04
CA VAL A 50 -17.92 13.88 14.66
C VAL A 50 -16.53 13.76 14.04
N ARG A 51 -16.17 14.70 13.16
CA ARG A 51 -14.88 14.70 12.47
C ARG A 51 -13.76 14.95 13.48
N TYR A 52 -12.80 14.04 13.48
CA TYR A 52 -11.54 14.21 14.20
C TYR A 52 -10.66 15.21 13.46
N GLN A 53 -10.31 16.32 14.13
CA GLN A 53 -9.61 17.46 13.51
C GLN A 53 -8.11 17.50 13.84
N HIS A 54 -7.64 16.73 14.83
CA HIS A 54 -6.29 16.85 15.36
C HIS A 54 -5.22 16.66 14.27
N ASP A 55 -5.37 15.69 13.37
CA ASP A 55 -4.37 15.48 12.30
C ASP A 55 -4.35 16.59 11.25
N ILE A 56 -5.49 17.24 11.00
CA ILE A 56 -5.58 18.40 10.09
C ILE A 56 -4.88 19.59 10.75
N VAL A 57 -5.17 19.84 12.03
CA VAL A 57 -4.54 20.90 12.83
C VAL A 57 -3.04 20.67 12.93
N ASN A 58 -2.60 19.44 13.22
CA ASN A 58 -1.20 19.06 13.30
C ASN A 58 -0.49 19.24 11.94
N GLY A 59 -1.15 18.82 10.85
CA GLY A 59 -0.66 19.04 9.49
C GLY A 59 -0.44 20.53 9.17
N PHE A 60 -1.44 21.36 9.49
CA PHE A 60 -1.39 22.79 9.24
C PHE A 60 -0.37 23.48 10.15
N TYR A 61 -0.24 23.03 11.39
CA TYR A 61 0.75 23.50 12.34
C TYR A 61 2.16 23.32 11.80
N TRP A 62 2.55 22.09 11.41
CA TRP A 62 3.89 21.80 10.92
C TRP A 62 4.17 22.46 9.56
N GLY A 63 3.18 22.51 8.68
CA GLY A 63 3.28 23.29 7.45
C GLY A 63 3.50 24.79 7.72
N SER A 64 2.82 25.34 8.72
CA SER A 64 3.02 26.74 9.14
C SER A 64 4.38 26.96 9.82
N GLU A 65 4.92 25.98 10.54
CA GLU A 65 6.26 26.09 11.14
C GLU A 65 7.36 26.14 10.07
N VAL A 66 7.17 25.51 8.90
CA VAL A 66 8.05 25.72 7.73
C VAL A 66 8.05 27.18 7.30
N LEU A 67 6.87 27.80 7.19
CA LEU A 67 6.74 29.21 6.81
C LEU A 67 7.34 30.15 7.83
N LYS A 68 7.14 29.89 9.13
CA LYS A 68 7.81 30.65 10.19
C LYS A 68 9.32 30.51 10.12
N GLN A 69 9.82 29.32 9.78
CA GLN A 69 11.24 29.11 9.61
C GLN A 69 11.79 29.86 8.40
N ALA A 70 11.03 29.96 7.31
CA ALA A 70 11.37 30.81 6.18
C ALA A 70 11.52 32.28 6.61
N HIS A 71 10.58 32.81 7.41
CA HIS A 71 10.66 34.18 7.94
C HIS A 71 11.88 34.41 8.84
N ARG A 72 12.24 33.44 9.69
CA ARG A 72 13.43 33.56 10.56
C ARG A 72 14.75 33.56 9.78
N LEU A 73 14.80 32.89 8.63
CA LEU A 73 16.01 32.70 7.84
C LEU A 73 16.13 33.66 6.65
N SER A 74 15.13 34.52 6.45
CA SER A 74 15.09 35.50 5.37
C SER A 74 15.39 36.89 5.90
N PRO A 75 16.14 37.73 5.14
CA PRO A 75 16.51 39.07 5.57
C PRO A 75 15.33 40.06 5.60
N ASP A 76 14.25 39.79 4.85
CA ASP A 76 13.10 40.67 4.70
C ASP A 76 11.82 39.87 4.39
N GLU A 77 10.65 40.49 4.57
CA GLU A 77 9.35 39.83 4.35
C GLU A 77 9.12 39.38 2.91
N ARG A 78 9.60 40.15 1.92
CA ARG A 78 9.40 39.79 0.51
C ARG A 78 10.18 38.54 0.17
N SER A 79 11.42 38.40 0.64
CA SER A 79 12.18 37.17 0.47
C SER A 79 11.64 36.01 1.31
N ALA A 80 11.11 36.24 2.51
CA ALA A 80 10.44 35.22 3.33
C ALA A 80 9.22 34.59 2.63
N ASN A 81 8.39 35.41 1.98
CA ASN A 81 7.16 34.98 1.31
C ASN A 81 7.38 34.33 -0.07
N SER A 82 8.61 34.42 -0.59
CA SER A 82 9.00 33.81 -1.86
C SER A 82 9.18 32.29 -1.76
N TRP A 83 9.17 31.61 -2.92
CA TRP A 83 9.46 30.17 -2.97
C TRP A 83 10.88 29.81 -2.53
N THR A 84 11.85 30.71 -2.69
CA THR A 84 13.23 30.48 -2.20
C THR A 84 13.29 30.54 -0.67
N GLY A 85 12.57 31.48 -0.06
CA GLY A 85 12.35 31.54 1.39
C GLY A 85 11.69 30.27 1.91
N PHE A 86 10.60 29.83 1.25
CA PHE A 86 9.92 28.57 1.56
C PHE A 86 10.87 27.38 1.55
N CYS A 87 11.65 27.19 0.48
CA CYS A 87 12.61 26.09 0.38
C CYS A 87 13.65 26.14 1.49
N ARG A 88 14.17 27.32 1.82
CA ARG A 88 15.11 27.50 2.93
C ARG A 88 14.50 27.10 4.27
N GLY A 89 13.27 27.53 4.55
CA GLY A 89 12.53 27.15 5.76
C GLY A 89 12.27 25.65 5.85
N TYR A 90 11.87 25.03 4.74
CA TYR A 90 11.57 23.59 4.65
C TYR A 90 12.81 22.73 4.92
N LEU A 91 13.94 23.07 4.29
CA LEU A 91 15.19 22.34 4.46
C LEU A 91 15.77 22.48 5.88
N ALA A 92 15.55 23.62 6.54
CA ALA A 92 16.05 23.87 7.88
C ALA A 92 15.18 23.31 9.02
N LEU A 93 13.92 22.95 8.76
CA LEU A 93 12.97 22.62 9.84
C LEU A 93 13.40 21.39 10.65
N TYR A 94 13.82 20.30 9.99
CA TYR A 94 14.21 19.08 10.71
C TYR A 94 15.37 19.30 11.68
N ASP A 95 16.40 20.03 11.26
CA ASP A 95 17.54 20.34 12.14
C ASP A 95 17.09 21.18 13.32
N ARG A 96 16.30 22.22 13.08
CA ARG A 96 15.79 23.07 14.15
C ARG A 96 14.95 22.27 15.14
N VAL A 97 14.07 21.38 14.67
CA VAL A 97 13.25 20.54 15.54
C VAL A 97 14.15 19.64 16.37
N LYS A 98 15.17 19.03 15.76
CA LYS A 98 16.13 18.20 16.47
C LYS A 98 16.92 18.99 17.53
N ASP A 99 17.42 20.17 17.18
CA ASP A 99 18.26 21.00 18.04
C ASP A 99 17.50 21.62 19.22
N LYS A 100 16.19 21.85 19.05
CA LYS A 100 15.32 22.46 20.08
C LYS A 100 14.53 21.45 20.91
N ALA A 101 14.62 20.16 20.60
CA ALA A 101 13.88 19.14 21.33
C ALA A 101 14.44 18.99 22.74
N TYR A 102 13.56 19.19 23.72
CA TYR A 102 13.80 18.81 25.10
C TYR A 102 13.47 17.31 25.24
N GLU A 103 14.32 16.54 25.93
CA GLU A 103 14.12 15.10 26.16
C GLU A 103 13.84 14.26 24.89
N GLN A 104 14.34 14.68 23.73
CA GLN A 104 14.11 14.05 22.42
C GLN A 104 12.62 14.03 21.99
N GLU A 105 11.79 14.89 22.57
CA GLU A 105 10.41 15.10 22.13
C GLU A 105 10.37 16.07 20.95
N TYR A 106 10.32 15.51 19.74
CA TYR A 106 10.31 16.32 18.52
C TYR A 106 8.93 16.86 18.15
N GLY A 107 7.85 16.13 18.50
CA GLY A 107 6.47 16.41 18.10
C GLY A 107 6.17 16.26 16.60
N LEU A 108 7.17 16.44 15.72
CA LEU A 108 7.09 16.19 14.29
C LEU A 108 7.42 14.72 13.98
N ASP A 109 6.57 14.07 13.20
CA ASP A 109 6.72 12.66 12.79
C ASP A 109 6.48 12.46 11.27
N TYR A 110 6.59 13.53 10.48
CA TYR A 110 6.33 13.46 9.05
C TYR A 110 7.59 13.12 8.28
N ALA A 111 7.45 12.22 7.30
CA ALA A 111 8.47 11.97 6.30
C ALA A 111 8.60 13.18 5.35
N PRO A 112 9.74 13.34 4.64
CA PRO A 112 10.02 14.51 3.81
C PRO A 112 8.89 14.92 2.85
N LEU A 113 8.42 14.03 1.99
CA LEU A 113 7.38 14.40 1.02
C LEU A 113 6.03 14.72 1.70
N ARG A 114 5.70 14.08 2.83
CA ARG A 114 4.51 14.44 3.60
C ARG A 114 4.61 15.86 4.14
N LEU A 115 5.74 16.20 4.77
CA LEU A 115 5.98 17.54 5.28
C LEU A 115 5.92 18.57 4.14
N LEU A 116 6.48 18.27 2.98
CA LEU A 116 6.42 19.14 1.81
C LEU A 116 4.98 19.44 1.38
N VAL A 117 4.12 18.41 1.29
CA VAL A 117 2.70 18.59 0.94
C VAL A 117 1.99 19.45 1.98
N MET A 118 2.23 19.20 3.27
CA MET A 118 1.61 19.99 4.35
C MET A 118 2.09 21.44 4.34
N ALA A 119 3.36 21.68 4.02
CA ALA A 119 3.93 23.02 3.92
C ALA A 119 3.40 23.80 2.71
N ILE A 120 3.26 23.14 1.54
CA ILE A 120 2.65 23.76 0.36
C ILE A 120 1.18 24.11 0.64
N TRP A 121 0.42 23.18 1.23
CA TRP A 121 -0.97 23.44 1.62
C TRP A 121 -1.09 24.59 2.62
N ALA A 122 -0.24 24.60 3.66
CA ALA A 122 -0.23 25.70 4.63
C ALA A 122 0.10 27.04 3.98
N LYS A 123 1.03 27.06 3.01
CA LYS A 123 1.35 28.27 2.23
C LYS A 123 0.13 28.77 1.45
N GLU A 124 -0.52 27.89 0.69
CA GLU A 124 -1.70 28.23 -0.10
C GLU A 124 -2.82 28.81 0.77
N VAL A 125 -3.09 28.19 1.93
CA VAL A 125 -4.10 28.68 2.87
C VAL A 125 -3.72 30.04 3.46
N ARG A 126 -2.44 30.25 3.83
CA ARG A 126 -1.97 31.52 4.40
C ARG A 126 -1.96 32.66 3.39
N ASP A 127 -1.60 32.37 2.13
CA ASP A 127 -1.60 33.35 1.05
C ASP A 127 -3.05 33.77 0.69
N GLY A 128 -4.00 32.83 0.69
CA GLY A 128 -5.41 33.12 0.38
C GLY A 128 -6.24 33.63 1.56
N PHE A 129 -5.93 33.20 2.79
CA PHE A 129 -6.69 33.51 4.00
C PHE A 129 -5.76 33.78 5.20
N PRO A 130 -5.10 34.96 5.25
CA PRO A 130 -4.11 35.27 6.27
C PRO A 130 -4.62 35.17 7.71
N TRP A 131 -5.91 35.45 7.92
CA TRP A 131 -6.60 35.47 9.21
C TRP A 131 -6.99 34.08 9.75
N VAL A 132 -6.72 32.99 9.03
CA VAL A 132 -7.08 31.65 9.51
C VAL A 132 -6.11 31.22 10.60
N ASP A 133 -6.61 31.08 11.83
CA ASP A 133 -5.85 30.56 12.95
C ASP A 133 -5.49 29.09 12.77
N LYS A 134 -4.44 28.67 13.48
CA LYS A 134 -3.93 27.30 13.43
C LYS A 134 -4.97 26.25 13.84
N ASP A 135 -5.92 26.65 14.68
CA ASP A 135 -6.88 25.76 15.33
C ASP A 135 -8.15 25.51 14.50
N HIS A 136 -8.31 26.19 13.35
CA HIS A 136 -9.53 26.10 12.54
C HIS A 136 -9.26 25.95 11.03
N PRO A 137 -8.53 24.92 10.56
CA PRO A 137 -8.32 24.65 9.15
C PRO A 137 -9.60 24.13 8.48
N LYS A 138 -10.60 25.01 8.30
CA LYS A 138 -11.83 24.73 7.53
C LYS A 138 -11.55 24.52 6.04
N LEU A 139 -10.31 24.76 5.59
CA LEU A 139 -9.86 24.77 4.20
C LEU A 139 -8.97 23.55 3.85
N VAL A 140 -9.40 22.35 4.27
CA VAL A 140 -8.72 21.08 3.98
C VAL A 140 -9.00 20.55 2.56
N ASN A 141 -9.85 21.23 1.78
CA ASN A 141 -10.32 20.77 0.47
C ASN A 141 -9.21 20.34 -0.51
N PRO A 142 -8.06 21.04 -0.64
CA PRO A 142 -6.96 20.59 -1.50
C PRO A 142 -6.43 19.21 -1.11
N LEU A 143 -6.27 18.92 0.19
CA LEU A 143 -5.81 17.63 0.68
C LEU A 143 -6.86 16.53 0.45
N LEU A 144 -8.16 16.85 0.60
CA LEU A 144 -9.24 15.91 0.28
C LEU A 144 -9.28 15.55 -1.21
N LYS A 145 -8.91 16.49 -2.10
CA LYS A 145 -8.75 16.19 -3.54
C LYS A 145 -7.58 15.25 -3.80
N ILE A 146 -6.47 15.40 -3.07
CA ILE A 146 -5.33 14.46 -3.15
C ILE A 146 -5.79 13.07 -2.68
N ASN A 147 -6.50 12.99 -1.55
CA ASN A 147 -7.10 11.73 -1.08
C ASN A 147 -7.96 11.09 -2.17
N PHE A 148 -8.90 11.84 -2.74
CA PHE A 148 -9.77 11.39 -3.82
C PHE A 148 -9.00 10.83 -5.02
N ILE A 149 -7.95 11.53 -5.47
CA ILE A 149 -7.10 11.08 -6.58
C ILE A 149 -6.40 9.77 -6.21
N CYS A 150 -5.82 9.68 -5.01
CA CYS A 150 -5.16 8.46 -4.54
C CYS A 150 -6.13 7.27 -4.45
N GLU A 151 -7.37 7.47 -4.00
CA GLU A 151 -8.42 6.44 -3.99
C GLU A 151 -8.73 5.96 -5.40
N LEU A 152 -8.94 6.89 -6.34
CA LEU A 152 -9.30 6.57 -7.73
C LEU A 152 -8.18 5.82 -8.43
N VAL A 153 -6.94 6.29 -8.24
CA VAL A 153 -5.73 5.67 -8.80
C VAL A 153 -5.51 4.29 -8.18
N SER A 154 -5.82 4.09 -6.90
CA SER A 154 -5.74 2.77 -6.24
C SER A 154 -6.77 1.79 -6.78
N ALA A 155 -8.02 2.23 -6.98
CA ALA A 155 -9.07 1.41 -7.61
C ALA A 155 -8.67 1.00 -9.04
N LEU A 156 -8.11 1.93 -9.82
CA LEU A 156 -7.57 1.64 -11.15
C LEU A 156 -6.41 0.64 -11.08
N ALA A 157 -5.50 0.78 -10.11
CA ALA A 157 -4.39 -0.16 -9.95
C ALA A 157 -4.87 -1.57 -9.58
N ILE A 158 -5.89 -1.69 -8.72
CA ILE A 158 -6.55 -2.97 -8.39
C ILE A 158 -7.19 -3.59 -9.64
N PHE A 159 -7.91 -2.80 -10.44
CA PHE A 159 -8.46 -3.26 -11.73
C PHE A 159 -7.37 -3.87 -12.60
N LEU A 160 -6.26 -3.14 -12.81
CA LEU A 160 -5.14 -3.56 -13.63
C LEU A 160 -4.46 -4.82 -13.06
N LEU A 161 -4.32 -4.90 -11.74
CA LEU A 161 -3.68 -6.01 -11.04
C LEU A 161 -4.48 -7.31 -11.23
N VAL A 162 -5.77 -7.26 -10.90
CA VAL A 162 -6.68 -8.41 -11.05
C VAL A 162 -6.76 -8.84 -12.51
N ARG A 163 -6.93 -7.90 -13.43
CA ARG A 163 -7.00 -8.18 -14.87
C ARG A 163 -5.73 -8.88 -15.36
N GLU A 164 -4.55 -8.37 -14.99
CA GLU A 164 -3.27 -8.92 -15.45
C GLU A 164 -3.01 -10.32 -14.87
N CYS A 165 -3.29 -10.52 -13.58
CA CYS A 165 -3.12 -11.82 -12.95
C CYS A 165 -4.08 -12.87 -13.53
N LEU A 166 -5.36 -12.53 -13.76
CA LEU A 166 -6.33 -13.47 -14.35
C LEU A 166 -6.05 -13.76 -15.82
N ARG A 167 -5.57 -12.79 -16.58
CA ARG A 167 -5.12 -13.01 -17.97
C ARG A 167 -3.98 -14.02 -18.06
N ARG A 168 -3.09 -14.04 -17.06
CA ARG A 168 -1.95 -14.97 -16.99
C ARG A 168 -2.29 -16.31 -16.33
N SER A 169 -3.41 -16.39 -15.62
CA SER A 169 -3.78 -17.57 -14.84
C SER A 169 -4.30 -18.72 -15.71
N ARG A 170 -4.26 -19.95 -15.19
CA ARG A 170 -5.00 -21.09 -15.78
C ARG A 170 -6.49 -21.01 -15.42
N PRO A 171 -7.40 -21.60 -16.21
CA PRO A 171 -8.82 -21.66 -15.87
C PRO A 171 -9.01 -22.34 -14.50
N THR A 172 -9.58 -21.64 -13.51
CA THR A 172 -9.85 -22.18 -12.18
C THR A 172 -11.09 -23.08 -12.17
N GLN A 173 -11.11 -24.21 -11.47
CA GLN A 173 -12.28 -25.12 -11.34
C GLN A 173 -13.59 -24.55 -10.73
N SER A 174 -13.74 -23.25 -10.51
CA SER A 174 -15.00 -22.65 -10.02
C SER A 174 -16.09 -22.76 -11.10
N SER A 175 -17.13 -23.55 -10.84
CA SER A 175 -18.22 -23.85 -11.79
C SER A 175 -18.93 -22.62 -12.35
N LEU A 176 -19.11 -21.56 -11.56
CA LEU A 176 -19.75 -20.30 -11.98
C LEU A 176 -18.86 -19.44 -12.88
N LEU A 177 -17.58 -19.29 -12.52
CA LEU A 177 -16.61 -18.47 -13.27
C LEU A 177 -16.04 -19.15 -14.53
N ASN A 178 -16.29 -20.45 -14.71
CA ASN A 178 -15.82 -21.22 -15.88
C ASN A 178 -16.67 -21.04 -17.13
N ARG A 179 -17.87 -20.46 -17.01
CA ARG A 179 -18.76 -20.23 -18.16
C ARG A 179 -18.38 -19.01 -19.00
N LEU A 180 -17.45 -18.17 -18.51
CA LEU A 180 -17.04 -16.94 -19.20
C LEU A 180 -15.67 -17.12 -19.87
N PRO A 181 -15.48 -16.63 -21.11
CA PRO A 181 -14.17 -16.58 -21.74
C PRO A 181 -13.16 -15.84 -20.86
N GLN A 182 -11.93 -16.35 -20.77
CA GLN A 182 -10.90 -15.88 -19.84
C GLN A 182 -10.65 -14.36 -19.91
N GLN A 183 -10.71 -13.78 -21.11
CA GLN A 183 -10.55 -12.34 -21.31
C GLN A 183 -11.70 -11.53 -20.68
N HIS A 184 -12.94 -11.98 -20.83
CA HIS A 184 -14.12 -11.32 -20.23
C HIS A 184 -14.10 -11.45 -18.71
N ARG A 185 -13.65 -12.59 -18.19
CA ARG A 185 -13.50 -12.81 -16.75
C ARG A 185 -12.53 -11.80 -16.12
N GLY A 186 -11.37 -11.57 -16.73
CA GLY A 186 -10.39 -10.60 -16.23
C GLY A 186 -10.96 -9.18 -16.11
N TRP A 187 -11.78 -8.76 -17.07
CA TRP A 187 -12.46 -7.46 -17.05
C TRP A 187 -13.56 -7.40 -15.98
N ILE A 188 -14.43 -8.39 -15.91
CA ILE A 188 -15.56 -8.40 -14.95
C ILE A 188 -15.04 -8.48 -13.52
N CYS A 189 -14.13 -9.41 -13.24
CA CYS A 189 -13.52 -9.55 -11.92
C CYS A 189 -12.67 -8.33 -11.54
N GLY A 190 -11.94 -7.77 -12.50
CA GLY A 190 -11.17 -6.54 -12.29
C GLY A 190 -12.07 -5.36 -11.96
N LEU A 191 -13.19 -5.20 -12.69
CA LEU A 191 -14.15 -4.14 -12.44
C LEU A 191 -14.81 -4.33 -11.07
N ALA A 192 -15.27 -5.53 -10.74
CA ALA A 192 -15.86 -5.83 -9.43
C ALA A 192 -14.90 -5.54 -8.27
N ALA A 193 -13.64 -5.97 -8.37
CA ALA A 193 -12.61 -5.69 -7.36
C ALA A 193 -12.33 -4.18 -7.24
N ALA A 194 -12.22 -3.46 -8.35
CA ALA A 194 -12.00 -2.03 -8.34
C ALA A 194 -13.21 -1.25 -7.82
N SER A 195 -14.43 -1.69 -8.11
CA SER A 195 -15.66 -1.13 -7.56
C SER A 195 -15.74 -1.34 -6.05
N ALA A 196 -15.39 -2.53 -5.56
CA ALA A 196 -15.31 -2.81 -4.12
C ALA A 196 -14.27 -1.91 -3.43
N ALA A 197 -13.08 -1.74 -4.03
CA ALA A 197 -12.07 -0.82 -3.51
C ALA A 197 -12.52 0.66 -3.58
N TRP A 198 -13.16 1.08 -4.68
CA TRP A 198 -13.65 2.45 -4.86
C TRP A 198 -14.74 2.85 -3.88
N LEU A 199 -15.57 1.87 -3.50
CA LEU A 199 -16.67 2.03 -2.55
C LEU A 199 -16.31 1.52 -1.14
N GLU A 200 -15.03 1.28 -0.86
CA GLU A 200 -14.59 0.70 0.41
C GLU A 200 -14.91 1.67 1.57
N PRO A 201 -15.85 1.33 2.47
CA PRO A 201 -16.35 2.25 3.48
C PRO A 201 -15.27 2.70 4.45
N SER A 202 -14.35 1.82 4.84
CA SER A 202 -13.27 2.18 5.76
C SER A 202 -12.32 3.22 5.15
N MET A 203 -12.00 3.10 3.86
CA MET A 203 -11.16 4.06 3.14
C MET A 203 -11.87 5.41 2.97
N ILE A 204 -13.15 5.41 2.66
CA ILE A 204 -13.92 6.66 2.51
C ILE A 204 -14.04 7.39 3.85
N LEU A 205 -14.31 6.66 4.94
CA LEU A 205 -14.37 7.22 6.28
C LEU A 205 -13.01 7.78 6.71
N ASP A 206 -11.93 7.03 6.51
CA ASP A 206 -10.57 7.49 6.82
C ASP A 206 -10.13 8.68 5.93
N ALA A 207 -10.52 8.73 4.67
CA ALA A 207 -10.08 9.80 3.78
C ALA A 207 -10.91 11.09 3.91
N HIS A 208 -12.21 10.99 4.18
CA HIS A 208 -13.16 12.12 4.11
C HIS A 208 -13.96 12.36 5.39
N GLY A 209 -14.21 11.31 6.18
CA GLY A 209 -14.93 11.40 7.46
C GLY A 209 -14.03 11.83 8.62
N TRP A 210 -12.85 11.20 8.69
CA TRP A 210 -11.74 11.53 9.57
C TRP A 210 -10.52 11.82 8.70
N PRO A 211 -10.41 12.99 8.05
CA PRO A 211 -9.42 13.25 7.01
C PRO A 211 -7.98 12.89 7.39
N GLN A 212 -7.58 11.67 7.02
CA GLN A 212 -6.25 11.11 7.17
C GLN A 212 -5.57 11.02 5.80
N TRP A 213 -4.27 10.77 5.87
CA TRP A 213 -3.39 10.65 4.71
C TRP A 213 -2.94 9.19 4.49
N ASP A 214 -3.61 8.21 5.10
CA ASP A 214 -3.29 6.78 4.95
C ASP A 214 -3.45 6.29 3.51
N VAL A 215 -4.41 6.85 2.76
CA VAL A 215 -4.65 6.47 1.36
C VAL A 215 -3.49 6.82 0.41
N TRP A 216 -2.59 7.74 0.80
CA TRP A 216 -1.53 8.24 -0.10
C TRP A 216 -0.54 7.17 -0.55
N ILE A 217 -0.35 6.10 0.24
CA ILE A 217 0.62 5.04 -0.10
C ILE A 217 0.05 3.91 -0.95
N LEU A 218 -1.28 3.77 -1.01
CA LEU A 218 -1.92 2.68 -1.74
C LEU A 218 -1.56 2.66 -3.23
N PRO A 219 -1.58 3.80 -3.97
CA PRO A 219 -1.14 3.81 -5.36
C PRO A 219 0.28 3.29 -5.53
N PHE A 220 1.21 3.75 -4.69
CA PHE A 220 2.62 3.38 -4.79
C PHE A 220 2.84 1.89 -4.54
N TYR A 221 2.19 1.33 -3.54
CA TYR A 221 2.22 -0.11 -3.27
C TYR A 221 1.66 -0.94 -4.45
N LEU A 222 0.47 -0.59 -4.93
CA LEU A 222 -0.22 -1.35 -5.98
C LEU A 222 0.51 -1.25 -7.33
N PHE A 223 1.04 -0.07 -7.67
CA PHE A 223 1.87 0.09 -8.86
C PHE A 223 3.24 -0.55 -8.71
N ALA A 224 3.83 -0.62 -7.50
CA ALA A 224 5.04 -1.39 -7.26
C ALA A 224 4.81 -2.89 -7.51
N ALA A 225 3.66 -3.43 -7.10
CA ALA A 225 3.25 -4.80 -7.41
C ALA A 225 3.04 -5.02 -8.92
N LEU A 226 2.37 -4.10 -9.61
CA LEU A 226 2.24 -4.14 -11.07
C LEU A 226 3.59 -4.07 -11.79
N ALA A 227 4.52 -3.22 -11.32
CA ALA A 227 5.85 -3.10 -11.88
C ALA A 227 6.64 -4.40 -11.70
N ALA A 228 6.61 -4.99 -10.50
CA ALA A 228 7.22 -6.29 -10.21
C ALA A 228 6.62 -7.43 -11.08
N LEU A 229 5.29 -7.49 -11.25
CA LEU A 229 4.64 -8.44 -12.16
C LEU A 229 5.08 -8.27 -13.63
N LYS A 230 5.50 -7.07 -14.02
CA LYS A 230 6.03 -6.76 -15.35
C LYS A 230 7.56 -6.84 -15.43
N ASN A 231 8.22 -7.41 -14.44
CA ASN A 231 9.68 -7.49 -14.32
C ASN A 231 10.39 -6.12 -14.37
N ARG A 232 9.69 -5.04 -14.00
CA ARG A 232 10.22 -3.67 -13.90
C ARG A 232 10.69 -3.40 -12.47
N TRP A 233 11.71 -4.15 -12.04
CA TRP A 233 12.18 -4.21 -10.65
C TRP A 233 12.75 -2.88 -10.12
N PHE A 234 13.44 -2.10 -10.94
CA PHE A 234 13.91 -0.77 -10.57
C PHE A 234 12.77 0.19 -10.23
N TRP A 235 11.76 0.26 -11.09
CA TRP A 235 10.57 1.10 -10.87
C TRP A 235 9.76 0.65 -9.65
N CYS A 236 9.75 -0.65 -9.34
CA CYS A 236 9.20 -1.15 -8.08
C CYS A 236 9.90 -0.50 -6.88
N GLY A 237 11.24 -0.49 -6.86
CA GLY A 237 12.03 0.20 -5.84
C GLY A 237 11.75 1.70 -5.74
N CYS A 238 11.70 2.40 -6.88
CA CYS A 238 11.40 3.83 -6.92
C CYS A 238 10.03 4.16 -6.33
N LEU A 239 8.99 3.41 -6.70
CA LEU A 239 7.63 3.62 -6.20
C LEU A 239 7.55 3.39 -4.69
N LEU A 240 8.21 2.35 -4.17
CA LEU A 240 8.28 2.08 -2.74
C LEU A 240 8.98 3.21 -1.98
N ALA A 241 10.06 3.77 -2.53
CA ALA A 241 10.75 4.91 -1.93
C ALA A 241 9.87 6.16 -1.88
N VAL A 242 9.20 6.54 -2.98
CA VAL A 242 8.30 7.70 -3.00
C VAL A 242 7.17 7.52 -1.99
N GLY A 243 6.51 6.36 -1.97
CA GLY A 243 5.44 6.08 -1.02
C GLY A 243 5.92 6.12 0.44
N ALA A 244 7.12 5.60 0.73
CA ALA A 244 7.70 5.66 2.07
C ALA A 244 7.99 7.09 2.52
N MET A 245 8.35 7.98 1.60
CA MET A 245 8.58 9.41 1.91
C MET A 245 7.28 10.20 2.12
N LEU A 246 6.12 9.65 1.71
CA LEU A 246 4.80 10.17 2.06
C LEU A 246 4.29 9.56 3.37
N LYS A 247 4.55 8.28 3.64
CA LYS A 247 4.17 7.63 4.89
C LYS A 247 5.04 6.40 5.15
N GLY A 248 5.78 6.43 6.26
CA GLY A 248 6.80 5.42 6.59
C GLY A 248 6.25 4.01 6.77
N GLN A 249 4.96 3.85 7.04
CA GLN A 249 4.30 2.54 7.20
C GLN A 249 4.41 1.65 5.94
N LEU A 250 4.63 2.23 4.75
CA LEU A 250 4.91 1.44 3.54
C LEU A 250 6.18 0.59 3.68
N LEU A 251 7.15 1.01 4.51
CA LEU A 251 8.38 0.27 4.76
C LEU A 251 8.14 -1.08 5.44
N PHE A 252 7.02 -1.25 6.15
CA PHE A 252 6.68 -2.54 6.75
C PHE A 252 6.41 -3.61 5.70
N VAL A 253 5.87 -3.26 4.54
CA VAL A 253 5.59 -4.24 3.47
C VAL A 253 6.66 -4.26 2.39
N ALA A 254 7.53 -3.25 2.28
CA ALA A 254 8.57 -3.17 1.26
C ALA A 254 9.50 -4.42 1.18
N PRO A 255 9.92 -5.07 2.29
CA PRO A 255 10.74 -6.29 2.25
C PRO A 255 10.10 -7.45 1.49
N PHE A 256 8.77 -7.50 1.38
CA PHE A 256 8.05 -8.48 0.58
C PHE A 256 8.55 -8.55 -0.87
N PHE A 257 8.84 -7.40 -1.49
CA PHE A 257 9.29 -7.32 -2.88
C PHE A 257 10.71 -7.83 -3.06
N LEU A 258 11.59 -7.59 -2.07
CA LEU A 258 12.93 -8.16 -2.05
C LEU A 258 12.85 -9.69 -1.93
N PHE A 259 12.12 -10.20 -0.94
CA PHE A 259 11.94 -11.65 -0.78
C PHE A 259 11.31 -12.28 -2.00
N TRP A 260 10.35 -11.61 -2.65
CA TRP A 260 9.73 -12.10 -3.88
C TRP A 260 10.79 -12.33 -4.96
N SER A 261 11.61 -11.31 -5.26
CA SER A 261 12.67 -11.45 -6.26
C SER A 261 13.70 -12.54 -5.91
N LEU A 262 14.06 -12.67 -4.63
CA LEU A 262 15.00 -13.69 -4.15
C LEU A 262 14.42 -15.11 -4.26
N TRP A 263 13.15 -15.32 -3.94
CA TRP A 263 12.48 -16.62 -4.10
C TRP A 263 12.35 -17.05 -5.56
N GLN A 264 12.36 -16.10 -6.49
CA GLN A 264 12.47 -16.38 -7.93
C GLN A 264 13.91 -16.63 -8.39
N LYS A 265 14.88 -16.69 -7.46
CA LYS A 265 16.32 -16.78 -7.72
C LYS A 265 16.88 -15.59 -8.52
N GLY A 266 16.17 -14.46 -8.51
CA GLY A 266 16.51 -13.25 -9.25
C GLY A 266 17.33 -12.27 -8.41
N TRP A 267 18.60 -12.58 -8.11
CA TRP A 267 19.50 -11.69 -7.36
C TRP A 267 19.65 -10.31 -8.02
N ILE A 268 19.79 -10.28 -9.34
CA ILE A 268 19.87 -9.03 -10.12
C ILE A 268 18.57 -8.23 -9.94
N SER A 269 17.41 -8.88 -9.95
CA SER A 269 16.12 -8.22 -9.71
C SER A 269 16.05 -7.61 -8.31
N ALA A 270 16.54 -8.30 -7.28
CA ALA A 270 16.63 -7.77 -5.91
C ALA A 270 17.51 -6.51 -5.87
N LEU A 271 18.70 -6.57 -6.49
CA LEU A 271 19.62 -5.44 -6.59
C LEU A 271 18.99 -4.25 -7.34
N ARG A 272 18.19 -4.49 -8.38
CA ARG A 272 17.47 -3.44 -9.12
C ARG A 272 16.42 -2.76 -8.24
N ILE A 273 15.68 -3.51 -7.41
CA ILE A 273 14.75 -2.94 -6.41
C ILE A 273 15.53 -2.04 -5.44
N LEU A 274 16.62 -2.54 -4.88
CA LEU A 274 17.46 -1.77 -3.95
C LEU A 274 18.03 -0.52 -4.61
N ALA A 275 18.52 -0.62 -5.84
CA ALA A 275 19.05 0.51 -6.59
C ALA A 275 18.00 1.58 -6.85
N GLY A 276 16.78 1.18 -7.25
CA GLY A 276 15.65 2.11 -7.41
C GLY A 276 15.25 2.75 -6.09
N PHE A 277 15.18 1.98 -5.00
CA PHE A 277 14.81 2.48 -3.69
C PHE A 277 15.85 3.47 -3.13
N VAL A 278 17.13 3.09 -3.14
CA VAL A 278 18.25 3.90 -2.66
C VAL A 278 18.43 5.14 -3.52
N GLY A 279 18.43 4.99 -4.85
CA GLY A 279 18.57 6.11 -5.79
C GLY A 279 17.46 7.15 -5.63
N THR A 280 16.20 6.71 -5.54
CA THR A 280 15.07 7.63 -5.33
C THR A 280 15.07 8.27 -3.95
N THR A 281 15.39 7.51 -2.90
CA THR A 281 15.52 8.08 -1.55
C THR A 281 16.62 9.14 -1.51
N ALA A 282 17.79 8.82 -2.04
CA ALA A 282 18.92 9.74 -2.14
C ALA A 282 18.57 11.00 -2.93
N LEU A 283 17.83 10.88 -4.04
CA LEU A 283 17.35 12.04 -4.80
C LEU A 283 16.49 12.95 -3.93
N ILE A 284 15.50 12.39 -3.24
CA ILE A 284 14.57 13.14 -2.37
C ILE A 284 15.33 13.82 -1.23
N VAL A 285 16.25 13.11 -0.58
CA VAL A 285 16.92 13.60 0.65
C VAL A 285 18.25 14.30 0.39
N SER A 286 18.72 14.34 -0.85
CA SER A 286 19.95 15.02 -1.25
C SER A 286 20.07 16.47 -0.77
N PRO A 287 18.99 17.29 -0.70
CA PRO A 287 19.11 18.66 -0.20
C PRO A 287 19.55 18.75 1.27
N TRP A 288 19.27 17.74 2.09
CA TRP A 288 19.74 17.70 3.48
C TRP A 288 21.14 17.09 3.61
N LEU A 289 21.50 16.18 2.71
CA LEU A 289 22.77 15.46 2.75
C LEU A 289 23.92 16.23 2.08
N LEU A 290 23.66 16.88 0.95
CA LEU A 290 24.67 17.56 0.14
C LEU A 290 24.67 19.06 0.38
N ARG A 291 24.99 19.48 1.60
CA ARG A 291 24.93 20.89 2.02
C ARG A 291 26.08 21.75 1.51
N THR A 292 27.21 21.12 1.19
CA THR A 292 28.42 21.82 0.78
C THR A 292 28.67 21.65 -0.72
N PRO A 293 29.25 22.66 -1.40
CA PRO A 293 29.66 22.53 -2.80
C PRO A 293 30.61 21.34 -3.00
N ALA A 294 31.51 21.10 -2.05
CA ALA A 294 32.44 19.97 -2.07
C ALA A 294 31.73 18.61 -2.10
N ALA A 295 30.65 18.43 -1.33
CA ALA A 295 29.85 17.21 -1.36
C ALA A 295 29.19 17.00 -2.72
N GLY A 296 28.65 18.08 -3.32
CA GLY A 296 28.08 18.06 -4.66
C GLY A 296 29.10 17.68 -5.74
N ILE A 297 30.30 18.27 -5.69
CA ILE A 297 31.40 17.95 -6.60
C ILE A 297 31.81 16.48 -6.45
N ALA A 298 31.98 15.98 -5.22
CA ALA A 298 32.35 14.59 -4.97
C ALA A 298 31.32 13.60 -5.54
N VAL A 299 30.01 13.87 -5.36
CA VAL A 299 28.95 13.04 -5.95
C VAL A 299 29.01 13.11 -7.49
N ALA A 300 29.22 14.29 -8.07
CA ALA A 300 29.34 14.46 -9.52
C ALA A 300 30.56 13.70 -10.08
N THR A 301 31.70 13.70 -9.37
CA THR A 301 32.88 12.92 -9.74
C THR A 301 32.58 11.42 -9.71
N VAL A 302 31.96 10.91 -8.63
CA VAL A 302 31.56 9.50 -8.54
C VAL A 302 30.58 9.13 -9.66
N ALA A 303 29.60 9.99 -9.95
CA ALA A 303 28.65 9.79 -11.04
C ALA A 303 29.34 9.76 -12.40
N GLY A 304 30.29 10.67 -12.66
CA GLY A 304 31.07 10.73 -13.90
C GLY A 304 31.92 9.47 -14.12
N ILE A 305 32.70 9.07 -13.10
CA ILE A 305 33.53 7.86 -13.16
C ILE A 305 32.66 6.62 -13.36
N SER A 306 31.59 6.49 -12.58
CA SER A 306 30.65 5.36 -12.69
C SER A 306 29.98 5.29 -14.05
N SER A 307 29.61 6.43 -14.63
CA SER A 307 29.01 6.52 -15.97
C SER A 307 30.00 6.07 -17.04
N LEU A 308 31.26 6.51 -16.95
CA LEU A 308 32.32 6.09 -17.88
C LEU A 308 32.54 4.57 -17.82
N VAL A 309 32.57 3.98 -16.62
CA VAL A 309 32.70 2.52 -16.44
C VAL A 309 31.49 1.80 -17.08
N VAL A 310 30.28 2.22 -16.75
CA VAL A 310 29.05 1.62 -17.28
C VAL A 310 29.00 1.68 -18.81
N LEU A 311 29.34 2.82 -19.40
CA LEU A 311 29.37 3.02 -20.85
C LEU A 311 30.48 2.21 -21.52
N ARG A 312 31.69 2.19 -20.95
CA ARG A 312 32.85 1.47 -21.49
C ARG A 312 32.63 -0.04 -21.51
N TYR A 313 32.07 -0.60 -20.44
CA TYR A 313 31.87 -2.05 -20.32
C TYR A 313 30.48 -2.53 -20.80
N LYS A 314 29.63 -1.62 -21.30
CA LYS A 314 28.27 -1.92 -21.77
C LYS A 314 27.48 -2.82 -20.80
N LEU A 315 27.53 -2.47 -19.51
CA LEU A 315 26.94 -3.31 -18.46
C LEU A 315 25.41 -3.44 -18.67
N PRO A 316 24.84 -4.65 -18.58
CA PRO A 316 23.39 -4.82 -18.65
C PRO A 316 22.74 -4.09 -17.48
N HIS A 317 21.64 -3.38 -17.74
CA HIS A 317 20.97 -2.52 -16.76
C HIS A 317 21.85 -1.40 -16.17
N GLY A 318 22.85 -0.94 -16.93
CA GLY A 318 23.83 0.05 -16.48
C GLY A 318 23.23 1.31 -15.86
N ALA A 319 22.14 1.85 -16.40
CA ALA A 319 21.47 3.04 -15.85
C ALA A 319 20.90 2.80 -14.44
N GLU A 320 20.38 1.59 -14.18
CA GLU A 320 19.79 1.24 -12.90
C GLU A 320 20.87 1.03 -11.84
N LEU A 321 21.97 0.38 -12.22
CA LEU A 321 23.16 0.24 -11.38
C LEU A 321 23.76 1.61 -11.04
N LEU A 322 23.86 2.49 -12.04
CA LEU A 322 24.34 3.87 -11.87
C LEU A 322 23.49 4.64 -10.85
N ALA A 323 22.16 4.55 -10.94
CA ALA A 323 21.27 5.19 -9.98
C ALA A 323 21.49 4.67 -8.54
N GLY A 324 21.71 3.36 -8.38
CA GLY A 324 22.06 2.77 -7.09
C GLY A 324 23.42 3.26 -6.55
N MET A 325 24.45 3.26 -7.39
CA MET A 325 25.79 3.73 -7.01
C MET A 325 25.81 5.21 -6.64
N ILE A 326 25.16 6.06 -7.43
CA ILE A 326 25.00 7.49 -7.13
C ILE A 326 24.23 7.65 -5.81
N GLY A 327 23.14 6.90 -5.61
CA GLY A 327 22.39 6.97 -4.37
C GLY A 327 23.23 6.60 -3.14
N CYS A 328 24.00 5.52 -3.20
CA CYS A 328 24.95 5.15 -2.14
C CYS A 328 26.00 6.25 -1.92
N ALA A 329 26.54 6.82 -2.99
CA ALA A 329 27.52 7.90 -2.90
C ALA A 329 26.94 9.14 -2.19
N VAL A 330 25.70 9.53 -2.48
CA VAL A 330 25.01 10.63 -1.79
C VAL A 330 24.93 10.39 -0.27
N PHE A 331 24.58 9.18 0.16
CA PHE A 331 24.53 8.85 1.59
C PHE A 331 25.92 8.84 2.24
N VAL A 332 26.89 8.18 1.60
CA VAL A 332 28.26 8.07 2.12
C VAL A 332 28.91 9.44 2.21
N ILE A 333 28.94 10.19 1.10
CA ILE A 333 29.51 11.53 1.05
C ILE A 333 28.79 12.44 2.02
N GLY A 334 27.45 12.43 2.02
CA GLY A 334 26.65 13.21 2.97
C GLY A 334 27.02 12.93 4.42
N ALA A 335 27.24 11.67 4.81
CA ALA A 335 27.67 11.32 6.16
C ALA A 335 29.07 11.88 6.51
N PHE A 336 30.01 11.86 5.57
CA PHE A 336 31.39 12.33 5.81
C PHE A 336 31.56 13.86 5.65
N THR A 337 30.65 14.55 4.97
CA THR A 337 30.75 16.00 4.71
C THR A 337 29.82 16.84 5.58
N GLY A 338 29.29 16.29 6.67
CA GLY A 338 28.40 17.03 7.60
C GLY A 338 26.97 17.23 7.11
N GLY A 339 26.48 16.35 6.23
CA GLY A 339 25.07 16.28 5.84
C GLY A 339 24.16 15.91 7.01
N SER A 340 22.92 16.39 6.99
CA SER A 340 21.96 16.12 8.07
C SER A 340 21.10 14.90 7.81
N PHE A 341 21.04 14.04 8.83
CA PHE A 341 20.11 12.91 8.93
C PHE A 341 18.95 13.20 9.89
N ALA A 342 18.71 14.46 10.26
CA ALA A 342 17.61 14.83 11.15
C ALA A 342 16.23 14.41 10.58
N TRP A 343 16.07 14.45 9.25
CA TRP A 343 14.86 13.95 8.57
C TRP A 343 14.60 12.46 8.83
N LEU A 344 15.65 11.64 9.00
CA LEU A 344 15.52 10.21 9.28
C LEU A 344 15.12 9.98 10.74
N GLN A 345 15.81 10.66 11.66
CA GLN A 345 15.52 10.55 13.09
C GLN A 345 14.11 11.04 13.41
N VAL A 346 13.79 12.26 13.00
CA VAL A 346 12.50 12.91 13.31
C VAL A 346 11.37 12.31 12.49
N GLY A 347 11.56 12.12 11.18
CA GLY A 347 10.48 11.71 10.27
C GLY A 347 10.16 10.21 10.24
N PHE A 348 11.05 9.33 10.74
CA PHE A 348 10.84 7.88 10.69
C PHE A 348 11.08 7.18 12.03
N ILE A 349 12.19 7.48 12.71
CA ILE A 349 12.60 6.74 13.92
C ILE A 349 11.77 7.17 15.13
N TYR A 350 11.60 8.48 15.33
CA TYR A 350 10.93 9.08 16.49
C TYR A 350 9.59 8.43 16.84
N GLY A 351 8.65 8.35 15.88
CA GLY A 351 7.33 7.80 16.15
C GLY A 351 7.34 6.35 16.65
N THR A 352 8.34 5.55 16.23
CA THR A 352 8.48 4.16 16.66
C THR A 352 9.08 4.05 18.07
N GLU A 353 9.96 4.98 18.45
CA GLU A 353 10.63 4.99 19.77
C GLU A 353 9.74 5.63 20.85
N HIS A 354 9.09 6.74 20.52
CA HIS A 354 8.35 7.58 21.46
C HIS A 354 6.99 7.00 21.89
N TYR A 355 6.35 6.18 21.04
CA TYR A 355 5.03 5.61 21.33
C TYR A 355 5.08 4.08 21.53
N PRO A 356 5.63 3.55 22.65
CA PRO A 356 5.81 2.11 22.87
C PRO A 356 4.50 1.39 23.26
N TYR A 357 3.38 1.75 22.64
CA TYR A 357 2.07 1.15 22.90
C TYR A 357 1.90 -0.17 22.14
N LEU A 358 1.35 -1.17 22.81
CA LEU A 358 1.06 -2.46 22.19
C LEU A 358 0.07 -2.32 21.01
N PHE A 359 -0.92 -1.45 21.17
CA PHE A 359 -1.81 -0.96 20.10
C PHE A 359 -2.39 0.40 20.53
N ILE A 360 -2.94 1.15 19.58
CA ILE A 360 -3.57 2.45 19.83
C ILE A 360 -5.09 2.29 19.73
N SER A 361 -5.81 2.77 20.74
CA SER A 361 -7.27 2.84 20.80
C SER A 361 -8.03 1.50 20.68
N SER A 362 -8.51 1.13 19.48
CA SER A 362 -9.58 0.14 19.29
C SER A 362 -9.26 -0.93 18.24
N CYS A 363 -8.05 -1.48 18.28
CA CYS A 363 -7.60 -2.49 17.31
C CYS A 363 -8.21 -3.88 17.53
N TYR A 364 -8.54 -4.55 16.43
CA TYR A 364 -8.99 -5.94 16.36
C TYR A 364 -7.84 -6.85 15.90
N ASN A 365 -6.79 -7.00 16.70
CA ASN A 365 -5.56 -7.72 16.34
C ASN A 365 -4.94 -8.50 17.50
N LEU A 366 -3.84 -9.22 17.25
CA LEU A 366 -3.15 -10.01 18.27
C LEU A 366 -2.61 -9.15 19.42
N PRO A 367 -1.91 -8.02 19.19
CA PRO A 367 -1.48 -7.13 20.28
C PRO A 367 -2.63 -6.69 21.21
N SER A 368 -3.80 -6.40 20.66
CA SER A 368 -5.00 -6.06 21.45
C SER A 368 -5.42 -7.22 22.38
N LEU A 369 -5.36 -8.47 21.91
CA LEU A 369 -5.63 -9.64 22.75
C LEU A 369 -4.54 -9.87 23.81
N LEU A 370 -3.26 -9.72 23.45
CA LEU A 370 -2.14 -9.85 24.38
C LEU A 370 -2.22 -8.84 25.53
N SER A 371 -2.66 -7.61 25.25
CA SER A 371 -2.87 -6.59 26.28
C SER A 371 -3.86 -7.02 27.36
N LYS A 372 -4.89 -7.80 27.01
CA LYS A 372 -5.88 -8.31 27.97
C LYS A 372 -5.30 -9.33 28.94
N VAL A 373 -4.20 -9.98 28.54
CA VAL A 373 -3.46 -10.94 29.37
C VAL A 373 -2.34 -10.23 30.15
N GLY A 374 -2.28 -8.89 30.10
CA GLY A 374 -1.33 -8.08 30.88
C GLY A 374 0.04 -7.87 30.23
N TRP A 375 0.21 -8.22 28.95
CA TRP A 375 1.48 -8.06 28.26
C TRP A 375 1.70 -6.63 27.75
N SER A 376 2.97 -6.20 27.74
CA SER A 376 3.50 -4.95 27.21
C SER A 376 4.55 -5.23 26.12
N LEU A 377 4.79 -4.26 25.24
CA LEU A 377 5.79 -4.40 24.16
C LEU A 377 7.22 -4.60 24.66
N LYS A 378 7.53 -4.04 25.82
CA LYS A 378 8.88 -4.08 26.40
C LYS A 378 9.11 -5.29 27.30
N ASP A 379 8.09 -6.09 27.53
CA ASP A 379 8.21 -7.31 28.33
C ASP A 379 9.21 -8.28 27.69
N SER A 380 9.98 -8.94 28.55
CA SER A 380 10.95 -9.95 28.14
C SER A 380 10.20 -11.20 27.68
N PHE A 381 10.45 -11.63 26.44
CA PHE A 381 9.91 -12.89 25.91
C PHE A 381 10.93 -14.03 26.08
N LEU A 382 12.20 -13.74 25.77
CA LEU A 382 13.31 -14.65 25.97
C LEU A 382 14.52 -13.86 26.48
N SER A 383 15.04 -14.26 27.64
CA SER A 383 16.32 -13.81 28.15
C SER A 383 17.27 -15.01 28.21
N ALA A 384 18.42 -14.89 27.58
CA ALA A 384 19.46 -15.91 27.63
C ALA A 384 20.82 -15.24 27.89
N HIS A 385 21.64 -15.89 28.71
CA HIS A 385 23.03 -15.53 28.92
C HIS A 385 23.90 -16.57 28.24
N LEU A 386 24.70 -16.15 27.25
CA LEU A 386 25.68 -16.99 26.58
C LEU A 386 27.08 -16.41 26.85
N GLY A 387 27.70 -16.82 27.95
CA GLY A 387 28.94 -16.20 28.43
C GLY A 387 28.72 -14.72 28.79
N SER A 388 29.45 -13.82 28.12
CA SER A 388 29.29 -12.36 28.27
C SER A 388 28.15 -11.75 27.42
N LEU A 389 27.55 -12.52 26.51
CA LEU A 389 26.45 -12.06 25.67
C LEU A 389 25.12 -12.21 26.40
N HIS A 390 24.49 -11.08 26.72
CA HIS A 390 23.11 -11.04 27.20
C HIS A 390 22.15 -10.84 26.02
N LEU A 391 21.43 -11.88 25.64
CA LEU A 391 20.38 -11.81 24.63
C LEU A 391 19.06 -11.52 25.33
N HIS A 392 18.51 -10.33 25.09
CA HIS A 392 17.21 -9.91 25.59
C HIS A 392 16.25 -9.66 24.43
N ILE A 393 15.37 -10.64 24.16
CA ILE A 393 14.36 -10.54 23.11
C ILE A 393 13.04 -10.12 23.76
N THR A 394 12.57 -8.93 23.43
CA THR A 394 11.28 -8.41 23.91
C THR A 394 10.11 -8.94 23.08
N LEU A 395 8.89 -8.79 23.58
CA LEU A 395 7.67 -9.03 22.79
C LEU A 395 7.69 -8.23 21.48
N GLN A 396 8.12 -6.96 21.51
CA GLN A 396 8.23 -6.12 20.31
C GLN A 396 9.10 -6.77 19.22
N TRP A 397 10.27 -7.30 19.57
CA TRP A 397 11.14 -7.99 18.62
C TRP A 397 10.54 -9.31 18.14
N THR A 398 9.89 -10.05 19.04
CA THR A 398 9.21 -11.31 18.71
C THR A 398 8.12 -11.10 17.64
N LEU A 399 7.26 -10.09 17.83
CA LEU A 399 6.20 -9.74 16.86
C LEU A 399 6.78 -9.29 15.51
N ARG A 400 7.87 -8.50 15.53
CA ARG A 400 8.58 -8.06 14.31
C ARG A 400 9.18 -9.25 13.55
N LEU A 401 9.82 -10.18 14.25
CA LEU A 401 10.40 -11.39 13.64
C LEU A 401 9.32 -12.31 13.07
N LEU A 402 8.23 -12.52 13.81
CA LEU A 402 7.08 -13.30 13.34
C LEU A 402 6.50 -12.71 12.05
N TYR A 403 6.32 -11.39 12.01
CA TYR A 403 5.86 -10.70 10.80
C TYR A 403 6.87 -10.81 9.65
N LEU A 404 8.17 -10.68 9.91
CA LEU A 404 9.22 -10.83 8.88
C LEU A 404 9.22 -12.25 8.27
N VAL A 405 9.06 -13.27 9.10
CA VAL A 405 8.90 -14.67 8.65
C VAL A 405 7.64 -14.81 7.81
N ALA A 406 6.52 -14.25 8.27
CA ALA A 406 5.26 -14.29 7.53
C ALA A 406 5.37 -13.59 6.17
N LEU A 407 6.07 -12.45 6.07
CA LEU A 407 6.39 -11.79 4.80
C LEU A 407 7.19 -12.67 3.85
N ALA A 408 8.24 -13.32 4.36
CA ALA A 408 9.05 -14.24 3.56
C ALA A 408 8.21 -15.43 3.05
N LEU A 409 7.29 -15.95 3.87
CA LEU A 409 6.34 -17.00 3.47
C LEU A 409 5.33 -16.49 2.43
N CYS A 410 4.80 -15.28 2.56
CA CYS A 410 3.94 -14.66 1.55
C CYS A 410 4.64 -14.52 0.20
N ALA A 411 5.89 -14.03 0.22
CA ALA A 411 6.70 -13.89 -0.99
C ALA A 411 7.02 -15.25 -1.64
N ARG A 412 7.28 -16.29 -0.82
CA ARG A 412 7.46 -17.67 -1.30
C ARG A 412 6.19 -18.22 -1.93
N GLY A 413 5.04 -18.02 -1.29
CA GLY A 413 3.72 -18.39 -1.80
C GLY A 413 3.42 -17.70 -3.13
N LEU A 414 3.67 -16.40 -3.22
CA LEU A 414 3.55 -15.61 -4.44
C LEU A 414 4.41 -16.17 -5.59
N ALA A 415 5.69 -16.41 -5.34
CA ALA A 415 6.62 -16.93 -6.34
C ALA A 415 6.16 -18.28 -6.90
N ARG A 416 5.58 -19.14 -6.04
CA ARG A 416 4.98 -20.42 -6.44
C ARG A 416 3.72 -20.22 -7.27
N HIS A 417 2.75 -19.46 -6.79
CA HIS A 417 1.50 -19.20 -7.51
C HIS A 417 1.74 -18.55 -8.87
N LEU A 418 2.78 -17.71 -9.01
CA LEU A 418 3.22 -17.18 -10.30
C LEU A 418 3.72 -18.25 -11.25
N ARG A 419 4.53 -19.19 -10.76
CA ARG A 419 5.00 -20.34 -11.56
C ARG A 419 3.84 -21.24 -11.99
N ASP A 420 2.89 -21.46 -11.08
CA ASP A 420 1.74 -22.34 -11.31
C ASP A 420 0.61 -21.68 -12.09
N ARG A 421 0.72 -20.36 -12.36
CA ARG A 421 -0.31 -19.52 -12.99
C ARG A 421 -1.64 -19.61 -12.22
N ASP A 422 -1.58 -19.53 -10.90
CA ASP A 422 -2.73 -19.54 -10.00
C ASP A 422 -3.14 -18.08 -9.65
N PRO A 423 -4.44 -17.71 -9.75
CA PRO A 423 -4.90 -16.37 -9.36
C PRO A 423 -4.70 -16.04 -7.88
N ARG A 424 -4.41 -17.04 -7.02
CA ARG A 424 -4.00 -16.83 -5.62
C ARG A 424 -2.75 -15.97 -5.45
N VAL A 425 -2.01 -15.70 -6.53
CA VAL A 425 -1.00 -14.62 -6.56
C VAL A 425 -1.56 -13.30 -6.00
N LEU A 426 -2.81 -12.97 -6.28
CA LEU A 426 -3.47 -11.76 -5.79
C LEU A 426 -3.61 -11.76 -4.26
N ILE A 427 -3.92 -12.91 -3.67
CA ILE A 427 -4.04 -13.08 -2.22
C ILE A 427 -2.67 -12.93 -1.54
N ALA A 428 -1.62 -13.47 -2.16
CA ALA A 428 -0.26 -13.34 -1.67
C ALA A 428 0.26 -11.88 -1.72
N ILE A 429 -0.26 -11.05 -2.64
CA ILE A 429 -0.02 -9.60 -2.66
C ILE A 429 -0.82 -8.90 -1.55
N ALA A 430 -2.05 -9.32 -1.26
CA ALA A 430 -2.85 -8.68 -0.20
C ALA A 430 -2.40 -9.05 1.23
N ALA A 431 -1.92 -10.28 1.44
CA ALA A 431 -1.62 -10.84 2.76
C ALA A 431 -0.62 -10.02 3.62
N PRO A 432 0.47 -9.44 3.07
CA PRO A 432 1.38 -8.58 3.84
C PRO A 432 0.68 -7.49 4.66
N TRP A 433 -0.30 -6.79 4.09
CA TRP A 433 -1.01 -5.71 4.78
C TRP A 433 -1.89 -6.24 5.92
N LEU A 434 -2.55 -7.38 5.70
CA LEU A 434 -3.37 -8.03 6.71
C LEU A 434 -2.51 -8.55 7.88
N LEU A 435 -1.37 -9.16 7.57
CA LEU A 435 -0.40 -9.65 8.56
C LEU A 435 0.23 -8.51 9.34
N MET A 436 0.53 -7.39 8.69
CA MET A 436 1.08 -6.21 9.33
C MET A 436 0.16 -5.73 10.45
N PHE A 437 -1.12 -5.54 10.15
CA PHE A 437 -2.11 -5.14 11.14
C PHE A 437 -2.35 -6.21 12.22
N ALA A 438 -2.40 -7.49 11.81
CA ALA A 438 -2.70 -8.60 12.70
C ALA A 438 -1.60 -8.87 13.73
N LEU A 439 -0.33 -8.74 13.34
CA LEU A 439 0.82 -9.22 14.12
C LEU A 439 1.64 -8.10 14.77
N LEU A 440 1.88 -6.99 14.08
CA LEU A 440 2.76 -5.95 14.62
C LEU A 440 2.06 -5.19 15.75
N GLY A 441 2.83 -4.82 16.78
CA GLY A 441 2.38 -3.85 17.77
C GLY A 441 2.42 -2.41 17.23
N GLN A 442 2.04 -1.44 18.06
CA GLN A 442 1.97 -0.01 17.69
C GLN A 442 1.03 0.26 16.49
N MET A 443 0.05 -0.62 16.28
CA MET A 443 -0.95 -0.46 15.23
C MET A 443 -2.08 0.46 15.69
N HIS A 444 -2.61 1.23 14.76
CA HIS A 444 -3.78 2.09 14.92
C HIS A 444 -4.99 1.41 14.27
N GLU A 445 -6.20 1.63 14.76
CA GLU A 445 -7.43 1.04 14.21
C GLU A 445 -7.62 1.26 12.71
N ARG A 446 -7.17 2.40 12.20
CA ARG A 446 -7.27 2.74 10.78
C ARG A 446 -6.33 1.93 9.88
N TYR A 447 -5.31 1.26 10.43
CA TYR A 447 -4.33 0.55 9.60
C TYR A 447 -4.87 -0.75 8.99
N LEU A 448 -5.99 -1.31 9.48
CA LEU A 448 -6.66 -2.41 8.79
C LEU A 448 -7.23 -1.97 7.43
N MET A 449 -7.48 -0.66 7.23
CA MET A 449 -7.99 -0.11 5.97
C MET A 449 -7.12 -0.50 4.78
N TRP A 450 -5.78 -0.52 4.91
CA TRP A 450 -4.91 -0.94 3.82
C TRP A 450 -5.15 -2.41 3.45
N GLY A 451 -5.26 -3.28 4.44
CA GLY A 451 -5.61 -4.68 4.26
C GLY A 451 -6.99 -4.86 3.63
N ALA A 452 -8.00 -4.11 4.11
CA ALA A 452 -9.36 -4.13 3.59
C ALA A 452 -9.39 -3.74 2.09
N VAL A 453 -8.80 -2.60 1.72
CA VAL A 453 -8.75 -2.13 0.32
C VAL A 453 -8.02 -3.13 -0.58
N VAL A 454 -6.80 -3.55 -0.21
CA VAL A 454 -6.00 -4.45 -1.05
C VAL A 454 -6.64 -5.85 -1.13
N SER A 455 -7.35 -6.30 -0.09
CA SER A 455 -8.06 -7.58 -0.09
C SER A 455 -9.21 -7.67 -1.10
N ALA A 456 -9.67 -6.55 -1.67
CA ALA A 456 -10.69 -6.51 -2.74
C ALA A 456 -10.28 -7.34 -3.97
N VAL A 457 -8.98 -7.57 -4.18
CA VAL A 457 -8.48 -8.49 -5.23
C VAL A 457 -9.03 -9.91 -5.10
N ALA A 458 -9.50 -10.31 -3.92
CA ALA A 458 -10.15 -11.60 -3.68
C ALA A 458 -11.39 -11.84 -4.54
N LEU A 459 -12.08 -10.78 -4.97
CA LEU A 459 -13.21 -10.86 -5.89
C LEU A 459 -12.81 -11.47 -7.24
N GLY A 460 -11.54 -11.37 -7.63
CA GLY A 460 -11.02 -12.06 -8.81
C GLY A 460 -10.63 -13.52 -8.58
N VAL A 461 -10.55 -13.97 -7.34
CA VAL A 461 -10.02 -15.30 -6.98
C VAL A 461 -11.14 -16.29 -6.68
N SER A 462 -11.98 -16.02 -5.70
CA SER A 462 -13.09 -16.92 -5.33
C SER A 462 -14.16 -16.21 -4.48
N VAL A 463 -15.41 -16.66 -4.58
CA VAL A 463 -16.54 -16.15 -3.77
C VAL A 463 -16.28 -16.26 -2.27
N ARG A 464 -15.69 -17.38 -1.81
CA ARG A 464 -15.35 -17.58 -0.39
C ARG A 464 -14.41 -16.49 0.13
N LEU A 465 -13.39 -16.13 -0.65
CA LEU A 465 -12.45 -15.07 -0.27
C LEU A 465 -13.10 -13.68 -0.40
N SER A 466 -14.03 -13.47 -1.32
CA SER A 466 -14.81 -12.24 -1.39
C SER A 466 -15.64 -12.01 -0.13
N ILE A 467 -16.26 -13.04 0.44
CA ILE A 467 -16.99 -12.94 1.71
C ILE A 467 -16.05 -12.48 2.82
N ILE A 468 -14.84 -13.06 2.88
CA ILE A 468 -13.83 -12.67 3.88
C ILE A 468 -13.39 -11.22 3.69
N HIS A 469 -13.22 -10.75 2.45
CA HIS A 469 -12.95 -9.33 2.18
C HIS A 469 -14.02 -8.43 2.77
N PHE A 470 -15.32 -8.73 2.59
CA PHE A 470 -16.39 -7.91 3.15
C PHE A 470 -16.43 -7.95 4.69
N ILE A 471 -16.07 -9.08 5.31
CA ILE A 471 -15.90 -9.16 6.78
C ILE A 471 -14.77 -8.25 7.25
N LEU A 472 -13.62 -8.26 6.56
CA LEU A 472 -12.47 -7.39 6.88
C LEU A 472 -12.81 -5.90 6.69
N SER A 473 -13.53 -5.57 5.61
CA SER A 473 -14.04 -4.22 5.32
C SER A 473 -15.00 -3.72 6.42
N ALA A 474 -15.95 -4.56 6.84
CA ALA A 474 -16.86 -4.25 7.94
C ALA A 474 -16.13 -4.07 9.27
N ALA A 475 -15.16 -4.94 9.58
CA ALA A 475 -14.34 -4.83 10.78
C ALA A 475 -13.50 -3.54 10.80
N SER A 476 -12.85 -3.22 9.68
CA SER A 476 -12.08 -1.98 9.49
C SER A 476 -12.97 -0.75 9.72
N THR A 477 -14.15 -0.74 9.10
CA THR A 477 -15.15 0.32 9.23
C THR A 477 -15.62 0.48 10.68
N ALA A 478 -15.94 -0.63 11.34
CA ALA A 478 -16.41 -0.62 12.73
C ALA A 478 -15.38 0.00 13.69
N MET A 479 -14.09 -0.30 13.51
CA MET A 479 -13.06 0.29 14.38
C MET A 479 -12.88 1.80 14.15
N ILE A 480 -12.92 2.26 12.89
CA ILE A 480 -12.84 3.70 12.56
C ILE A 480 -14.05 4.44 13.14
N VAL A 481 -15.26 3.92 12.91
CA VAL A 481 -16.50 4.50 13.45
C VAL A 481 -16.44 4.55 14.98
N HIS A 482 -15.98 3.49 15.63
CA HIS A 482 -15.84 3.47 17.09
C HIS A 482 -15.00 4.64 17.60
N VAL A 483 -13.87 4.95 16.96
CA VAL A 483 -13.00 6.06 17.39
C VAL A 483 -13.60 7.42 17.07
N MET A 484 -14.21 7.59 15.90
CA MET A 484 -14.92 8.84 15.56
C MET A 484 -16.04 9.15 16.58
N LEU A 485 -16.78 8.13 17.02
CA LEU A 485 -17.81 8.29 18.04
C LEU A 485 -17.23 8.55 19.44
N THR A 486 -16.12 7.88 19.78
CA THR A 486 -15.46 8.01 21.09
C THR A 486 -14.79 9.37 21.29
N ASP A 487 -14.28 10.00 20.23
CA ASP A 487 -13.64 11.32 20.32
C ASP A 487 -14.62 12.41 20.81
N LYS A 488 -15.85 12.41 20.30
CA LYS A 488 -16.86 13.40 20.66
C LYS A 488 -17.75 13.02 21.84
N LYS A 489 -17.90 11.72 22.13
CA LYS A 489 -18.75 11.18 23.21
C LYS A 489 -20.14 11.82 23.25
N LEU A 490 -20.81 11.89 22.11
CA LEU A 490 -22.19 12.38 22.06
C LEU A 490 -23.08 11.41 22.85
N GLU A 491 -23.98 11.93 23.70
CA GLU A 491 -24.84 11.10 24.56
C GLU A 491 -25.64 10.06 23.75
N ALA A 492 -26.18 10.47 22.60
CA ALA A 492 -26.92 9.60 21.70
C ALA A 492 -26.10 8.42 21.13
N THR A 493 -24.77 8.49 21.15
CA THR A 493 -23.89 7.46 20.58
C THR A 493 -23.25 6.56 21.62
N LEU A 494 -23.47 6.82 22.92
CA LEU A 494 -22.93 6.01 24.02
C LEU A 494 -23.35 4.54 23.95
N PRO A 495 -24.62 4.18 23.68
CA PRO A 495 -25.01 2.77 23.56
C PRO A 495 -24.25 2.05 22.43
N THR A 496 -24.03 2.73 21.31
CA THR A 496 -23.27 2.18 20.17
C THR A 496 -21.80 1.99 20.52
N ILE A 497 -21.20 2.94 21.24
CA ILE A 497 -19.80 2.84 21.70
C ILE A 497 -19.64 1.63 22.63
N ASP A 498 -20.56 1.43 23.59
CA ASP A 498 -20.51 0.31 24.51
C ASP A 498 -20.63 -1.05 23.81
N VAL A 499 -21.53 -1.16 22.82
CA VAL A 499 -21.65 -2.36 21.98
C VAL A 499 -20.34 -2.63 21.22
N LEU A 500 -19.76 -1.62 20.56
CA LEU A 500 -18.50 -1.78 19.82
C LEU A 500 -17.32 -2.16 20.73
N LYS A 501 -17.28 -1.60 21.95
CA LYS A 501 -16.30 -1.96 22.97
C LYS A 501 -16.44 -3.42 23.41
N HIS A 502 -17.67 -3.91 23.60
CA HIS A 502 -17.92 -5.30 23.98
C HIS A 502 -17.60 -6.29 22.85
N LEU A 503 -17.83 -5.91 21.60
CA LEU A 503 -17.53 -6.73 20.43
C LEU A 503 -16.03 -6.85 20.11
N ARG A 504 -15.18 -5.95 20.62
CA ARG A 504 -13.73 -5.89 20.33
C ARG A 504 -12.97 -7.23 20.41
N PRO A 505 -13.05 -8.04 21.50
CA PRO A 505 -12.34 -9.33 21.55
C PRO A 505 -12.80 -10.30 20.46
N TYR A 506 -14.11 -10.39 20.24
CA TYR A 506 -14.69 -11.25 19.20
C TYR A 506 -14.26 -10.78 17.81
N GLY A 507 -14.30 -9.46 17.57
CA GLY A 507 -13.78 -8.85 16.35
C GLY A 507 -12.31 -9.17 16.11
N SER A 508 -11.48 -9.16 17.15
CA SER A 508 -10.06 -9.53 17.07
C SER A 508 -9.89 -10.99 16.63
N ILE A 509 -10.64 -11.92 17.22
CA ILE A 509 -10.60 -13.35 16.85
C ILE A 509 -11.05 -13.53 15.40
N VAL A 510 -12.13 -12.86 14.97
CA VAL A 510 -12.65 -12.94 13.60
C VAL A 510 -11.64 -12.40 12.60
N VAL A 511 -11.04 -11.22 12.85
CA VAL A 511 -10.01 -10.65 11.98
C VAL A 511 -8.81 -11.58 11.89
N LEU A 512 -8.30 -12.10 13.01
CA LEU A 512 -7.18 -13.03 13.02
C LEU A 512 -7.49 -14.33 12.26
N ALA A 513 -8.71 -14.87 12.39
CA ALA A 513 -9.14 -16.03 11.61
C ALA A 513 -9.17 -15.73 10.10
N CYS A 514 -9.68 -14.55 9.71
CA CYS A 514 -9.66 -14.10 8.31
C CYS A 514 -8.23 -13.97 7.76
N VAL A 515 -7.31 -13.36 8.53
CA VAL A 515 -5.90 -13.25 8.16
C VAL A 515 -5.23 -14.61 8.07
N ALA A 516 -5.53 -15.54 8.99
CA ALA A 516 -5.03 -16.90 8.94
C ALA A 516 -5.49 -17.65 7.68
N ILE A 517 -6.74 -17.47 7.24
CA ILE A 517 -7.24 -18.03 5.99
C ILE A 517 -6.48 -17.45 4.78
N TYR A 518 -6.22 -16.14 4.76
CA TYR A 518 -5.42 -15.51 3.69
C TYR A 518 -3.99 -16.04 3.66
N LEU A 519 -3.36 -16.21 4.82
CA LEU A 519 -2.02 -16.79 4.94
C LEU A 519 -2.02 -18.25 4.48
N TRP A 520 -3.02 -19.03 4.90
CA TRP A 520 -3.18 -20.42 4.48
C TRP A 520 -3.32 -20.52 2.96
N GLU A 521 -4.20 -19.74 2.34
CA GLU A 521 -4.38 -19.74 0.88
C GLU A 521 -3.11 -19.31 0.14
N THR A 522 -2.36 -18.38 0.72
CA THR A 522 -1.06 -17.93 0.20
C THR A 522 -0.02 -19.05 0.20
N ILE A 523 0.02 -19.89 1.25
CA ILE A 523 1.03 -20.95 1.41
C ILE A 523 0.58 -22.28 0.80
N SER A 524 -0.73 -22.54 0.76
CA SER A 524 -1.32 -23.83 0.41
C SER A 524 -0.87 -24.30 -0.98
N THR A 525 -0.41 -25.54 -1.04
CA THR A 525 -0.14 -26.24 -2.29
C THR A 525 -1.40 -26.98 -2.72
N ARG A 526 -1.83 -26.80 -3.98
CA ARG A 526 -2.71 -27.83 -4.58
C ARG A 526 -1.87 -29.10 -4.69
N ILE A 527 -2.21 -30.13 -3.91
CA ILE A 527 -1.59 -31.44 -4.05
C ILE A 527 -1.94 -31.96 -5.47
N PRO A 528 -0.95 -32.30 -6.31
CA PRO A 528 -1.20 -32.77 -7.68
C PRO A 528 -2.06 -34.05 -7.76
N ALA A 529 -2.22 -34.78 -6.65
CA ALA A 529 -2.93 -36.05 -6.56
C ALA A 529 -4.45 -35.95 -6.81
N PHE A 530 -5.06 -34.77 -6.65
CA PHE A 530 -6.47 -34.52 -7.01
C PHE A 530 -6.62 -33.79 -8.34
N ARG A 531 -5.79 -34.12 -9.33
CA ARG A 531 -6.25 -34.07 -10.72
C ARG A 531 -7.23 -35.23 -10.85
N HIS A 532 -8.53 -34.98 -10.65
CA HIS A 532 -9.52 -35.80 -11.33
C HIS A 532 -9.15 -35.72 -12.80
N GLY A 533 -8.53 -36.79 -13.31
CA GLY A 533 -8.45 -37.00 -14.73
C GLY A 533 -9.86 -36.82 -15.24
N GLU A 534 -10.00 -35.97 -16.26
CA GLU A 534 -11.07 -36.19 -17.21
C GLU A 534 -10.97 -37.67 -17.55
N LEU A 535 -11.93 -38.45 -17.04
CA LEU A 535 -12.30 -39.70 -17.64
C LEU A 535 -12.49 -39.35 -19.09
N ARG A 536 -11.50 -39.74 -19.92
CA ARG A 536 -11.69 -39.87 -21.35
C ARG A 536 -12.95 -40.69 -21.48
N SER A 537 -14.07 -40.03 -21.80
CA SER A 537 -15.26 -40.70 -22.27
C SER A 537 -14.79 -41.60 -23.41
N GLY A 538 -14.96 -42.91 -23.23
CA GLY A 538 -14.39 -43.92 -24.10
C GLY A 538 -14.76 -43.64 -25.55
N ALA A 539 -13.77 -43.20 -26.34
CA ALA A 539 -13.67 -43.62 -27.71
C ALA A 539 -12.86 -44.90 -27.67
N THR A 540 -13.57 -46.04 -27.59
CA THR A 540 -13.02 -47.34 -27.95
C THR A 540 -12.32 -47.20 -29.30
N PRO A 541 -11.02 -47.51 -29.42
CA PRO A 541 -10.41 -47.68 -30.72
C PRO A 541 -11.03 -48.94 -31.31
N SER A 542 -11.81 -48.78 -32.39
CA SER A 542 -12.22 -49.90 -33.23
C SER A 542 -10.97 -50.49 -33.88
N LEU A 543 -10.38 -51.51 -33.23
CA LEU A 543 -9.45 -52.43 -33.85
C LEU A 543 -10.21 -53.16 -34.96
N SER A 544 -10.02 -52.72 -36.21
CA SER A 544 -10.41 -53.50 -37.39
C SER A 544 -9.48 -54.70 -37.49
N LEU A 545 -9.94 -55.86 -37.04
CA LEU A 545 -9.36 -57.14 -37.44
C LEU A 545 -9.72 -57.35 -38.92
N ALA A 546 -8.75 -57.13 -39.79
CA ALA A 546 -8.82 -57.64 -41.15
C ALA A 546 -8.66 -59.17 -41.11
N PRO A 547 -9.45 -59.96 -41.88
CA PRO A 547 -9.20 -61.38 -42.00
C PRO A 547 -7.95 -61.62 -42.86
N GLU A 548 -7.08 -62.51 -42.38
CA GLU A 548 -5.99 -63.10 -43.19
C GLU A 548 -6.57 -63.84 -44.41
N PRO A 549 -5.88 -63.83 -45.56
CA PRO A 549 -6.24 -64.64 -46.71
C PRO A 549 -5.80 -66.10 -46.53
N GLU A 550 -6.72 -67.02 -46.80
CA GLU A 550 -6.46 -68.45 -46.94
C GLU A 550 -5.46 -68.72 -48.08
N GLU A 551 -4.58 -69.70 -47.85
CA GLU A 551 -3.58 -70.22 -48.79
C GLU A 551 -4.22 -70.83 -50.05
N ALA A 552 -3.71 -70.43 -51.22
CA ALA A 552 -3.49 -71.26 -52.42
C ALA A 552 -2.50 -70.56 -53.37
#